data_AF-A0A537AQ22-F1
#
_entry.id   AF-A0A537AQ22-F1
#
_cell.length_a   1.000
_cell.length_b   1.000
_cell.length_c   1.000
_cell.angle_alpha   90.00
_cell.angle_beta   90.00
_cell.angle_gamma   90.00
#
_symmetry.space_group_name_H-M   'P 1'
#
loop_
_entity.id
_entity.type
_entity.pdbx_description
1 polymer ?
#
loop_
_entity_poly.entity_id
_entity_poly.type
_entity_poly.pdbx_seq_one_letter_code
_entity_poly.pdbx_strand_id
1 'polypeptide(L)'
;MVGEIAARYTGPKASAEILRLLRNDRLADGQPSGRRTLGEVANWADEIKDTEWGKRRGSWHYDDVPLCRAAEYSKYCRNGRCASAQLARQIEILGNERAKPGQRIDALKWVVHLMGDLHQPLHAANRGDRGGNRVQVSFFGERDNPPYGTLTL
;
A
#
# COMPACT_ATOMS: atom_id res chain seq x y z
N MET A 1 6.89 -10.25 0.08
CA MET A 1 8.16 -10.29 -0.68
C MET A 1 8.87 -8.93 -0.71
N VAL A 2 8.25 -7.85 -1.22
CA VAL A 2 8.88 -6.52 -1.38
C VAL A 2 9.52 -6.01 -0.07
N GLY A 3 8.78 -6.05 1.04
CA GLY A 3 9.30 -5.62 2.35
C GLY A 3 10.54 -6.40 2.83
N GLU A 4 10.56 -7.72 2.63
CA GLU A 4 11.71 -8.56 2.98
C GLU A 4 12.94 -8.26 2.12
N ILE A 5 12.74 -7.97 0.83
CA ILE A 5 13.84 -7.54 -0.04
C ILE A 5 14.37 -6.19 0.44
N ALA A 6 13.48 -5.21 0.68
CA ALA A 6 13.88 -3.88 1.14
C ALA A 6 14.71 -3.94 2.43
N ALA A 7 14.32 -4.78 3.39
CA ALA A 7 15.03 -4.94 4.66
C ALA A 7 16.49 -5.41 4.52
N ARG A 8 16.84 -6.11 3.42
CA ARG A 8 18.22 -6.56 3.15
C ARG A 8 19.13 -5.44 2.64
N TYR A 9 18.54 -4.37 2.12
CA TYR A 9 19.27 -3.25 1.51
C TYR A 9 19.23 -1.96 2.35
N THR A 10 18.65 -1.99 3.55
CA THR A 10 18.67 -0.83 4.47
C THR A 10 20.00 -0.70 5.19
N GLY A 11 20.54 0.52 5.25
CA GLY A 11 21.74 0.82 6.03
C GLY A 11 21.51 0.70 7.55
N PRO A 12 22.57 0.58 8.38
CA PRO A 12 22.46 0.27 9.80
C PRO A 12 21.55 1.22 10.59
N LYS A 13 21.63 2.54 10.32
CA LYS A 13 20.79 3.55 10.95
C LYS A 13 19.31 3.34 10.65
N ALA A 14 18.97 3.08 9.39
CA ALA A 14 17.59 2.83 8.97
C ALA A 14 17.07 1.51 9.57
N SER A 15 17.87 0.44 9.53
CA SER A 15 17.51 -0.86 10.12
C SER A 15 17.21 -0.75 11.62
N ALA A 16 18.04 -0.02 12.38
CA ALA A 16 17.80 0.21 13.80
C ALA A 16 16.51 0.98 14.07
N GLU A 17 16.21 2.00 13.26
CA GLU A 17 14.99 2.80 13.40
C GLU A 17 13.73 2.01 13.02
N ILE A 18 13.79 1.19 11.96
CA ILE A 18 12.71 0.27 11.58
C ILE A 18 12.39 -0.66 12.73
N LEU A 19 13.39 -1.35 13.30
CA LEU A 19 13.19 -2.23 14.45
C LEU A 19 12.61 -1.48 15.64
N ARG A 20 13.07 -0.25 15.91
CA ARG A 20 12.56 0.59 17.00
C ARG A 20 11.07 0.91 16.81
N LEU A 21 10.65 1.28 15.61
CA LEU A 21 9.26 1.57 15.28
C LEU A 21 8.40 0.31 15.41
N LEU A 22 8.80 -0.79 14.77
CA LEU A 22 8.03 -2.03 14.70
C LEU A 22 7.81 -2.71 16.07
N ARG A 23 8.67 -2.48 17.06
CA ARG A 23 8.45 -2.96 18.44
C ARG A 23 7.09 -2.54 19.03
N ASN A 24 6.58 -1.38 18.62
CA ASN A 24 5.33 -0.83 19.11
C ASN A 24 4.16 -0.98 18.12
N ASP A 25 4.29 -1.86 17.12
CA ASP A 25 3.22 -2.08 16.15
C ASP A 25 1.96 -2.66 16.77
N ARG A 26 0.82 -2.15 16.28
CA ARG A 26 -0.51 -2.50 16.75
C ARG A 26 -1.41 -2.79 15.56
N LEU A 27 -2.32 -3.73 15.78
CA LEU A 27 -3.46 -4.00 14.90
C LEU A 27 -4.46 -2.85 14.96
N ALA A 28 -5.43 -2.85 14.06
CA ALA A 28 -6.46 -1.81 14.00
C ALA A 28 -7.33 -1.72 15.27
N ASP A 29 -7.44 -2.81 16.03
CA ASP A 29 -8.15 -2.88 17.32
C ASP A 29 -7.28 -2.41 18.51
N GLY A 30 -6.03 -2.01 18.26
CA GLY A 30 -5.09 -1.53 19.27
C GLY A 30 -4.29 -2.62 19.98
N GLN A 31 -4.52 -3.91 19.71
CA GLN A 31 -3.69 -4.98 20.26
C GLN A 31 -2.29 -4.96 19.65
N PRO A 32 -1.23 -5.40 20.37
CA PRO A 32 0.09 -5.58 19.77
C PRO A 32 0.01 -6.53 18.57
N SER A 33 0.53 -6.13 17.42
CA SER A 33 0.46 -6.98 16.21
C SER A 33 1.43 -8.15 16.24
N GLY A 34 2.49 -8.05 17.04
CA GLY A 34 3.59 -9.02 17.06
C GLY A 34 4.54 -8.92 15.86
N ARG A 35 4.24 -8.09 14.86
CA ARG A 35 5.06 -7.92 13.65
C ARG A 35 6.37 -7.20 13.97
N ARG A 36 7.46 -7.68 13.39
CA ARG A 36 8.85 -7.26 13.63
C ARG A 36 9.64 -7.02 12.35
N THR A 37 9.17 -7.45 11.19
CA THR A 37 9.84 -7.22 9.89
C THR A 37 9.03 -6.31 8.97
N LEU A 38 9.70 -5.73 7.97
CA LEU A 38 9.03 -5.01 6.88
C LEU A 38 8.13 -5.93 6.05
N GLY A 39 8.50 -7.21 5.91
CA GLY A 39 7.67 -8.19 5.19
C GLY A 39 6.35 -8.47 5.90
N GLU A 40 6.36 -8.61 7.21
CA GLU A 40 5.17 -8.91 8.01
C GLU A 40 4.16 -7.75 8.01
N VAL A 41 4.63 -6.50 7.98
CA VAL A 41 3.74 -5.33 7.93
C VAL A 41 3.32 -4.93 6.52
N ALA A 42 3.93 -5.53 5.49
CA ALA A 42 3.71 -5.12 4.10
C ALA A 42 2.24 -5.24 3.68
N ASN A 43 1.45 -6.16 4.25
CA ASN A 43 0.04 -6.36 3.91
C ASN A 43 -0.93 -5.58 4.82
N TRP A 44 -0.44 -4.91 5.86
CA TRP A 44 -1.30 -4.30 6.88
C TRP A 44 -2.30 -3.30 6.29
N ALA A 45 -1.93 -2.54 5.27
CA ALA A 45 -2.82 -1.56 4.65
C ALA A 45 -4.03 -2.21 3.95
N ASP A 46 -3.88 -3.42 3.42
CA ASP A 46 -4.99 -4.19 2.86
C ASP A 46 -5.86 -4.83 3.95
N GLU A 47 -5.25 -5.30 5.04
CA GLU A 47 -5.99 -5.92 6.16
C GLU A 47 -7.00 -4.97 6.78
N ILE A 48 -6.66 -3.68 6.86
CA ILE A 48 -7.51 -2.65 7.44
C ILE A 48 -8.57 -2.12 6.49
N LYS A 49 -8.59 -2.52 5.20
CA LYS A 49 -9.41 -1.89 4.16
C LYS A 49 -10.89 -1.84 4.50
N ASP A 50 -11.38 -2.82 5.25
CA ASP A 50 -12.79 -2.96 5.62
C ASP A 50 -13.18 -2.26 6.93
N THR A 51 -12.18 -1.77 7.68
CA THR A 51 -12.41 -0.89 8.84
C THR A 51 -12.92 0.48 8.38
N GLU A 52 -13.61 1.23 9.25
CA GLU A 52 -14.04 2.60 8.92
C GLU A 52 -12.86 3.49 8.50
N TRP A 53 -11.71 3.29 9.15
CA TRP A 53 -10.49 4.00 8.86
C TRP A 53 -9.91 3.64 7.48
N GLY A 54 -9.86 2.35 7.14
CA GLY A 54 -9.36 1.87 5.85
C GLY A 54 -10.27 2.22 4.67
N LYS A 55 -11.59 2.16 4.84
CA LYS A 55 -12.57 2.49 3.78
C LYS A 55 -12.36 3.89 3.19
N ARG A 56 -11.95 4.85 4.02
CA ARG A 56 -11.65 6.24 3.58
C ARG A 56 -10.35 6.35 2.78
N ARG A 57 -9.52 5.31 2.79
CA ARG A 57 -8.18 5.24 2.18
C ARG A 57 -8.08 4.23 1.03
N GLY A 58 -9.17 3.60 0.62
CA GLY A 58 -9.12 2.63 -0.49
C GLY A 58 -8.55 3.19 -1.80
N SER A 59 -8.64 4.50 -2.05
CA SER A 59 -8.02 5.16 -3.21
C SER A 59 -6.50 5.33 -3.11
N TRP A 60 -5.92 5.13 -1.92
CA TRP A 60 -4.48 5.27 -1.70
C TRP A 60 -3.70 4.11 -2.33
N HIS A 61 -4.34 3.03 -2.75
CA HIS A 61 -3.66 1.83 -3.26
C HIS A 61 -3.35 1.88 -4.76
N TYR A 62 -3.75 2.93 -5.46
CA TYR A 62 -3.57 3.03 -6.91
C TYR A 62 -3.46 4.47 -7.41
N ASP A 63 -2.89 4.60 -8.59
CA ASP A 63 -2.95 5.76 -9.46
C ASP A 63 -3.71 5.34 -10.73
N ASP A 64 -4.94 5.85 -10.91
CA ASP A 64 -5.82 5.51 -12.05
C ASP A 64 -5.38 6.23 -13.35
N VAL A 65 -4.09 6.16 -13.71
CA VAL A 65 -3.52 6.85 -14.86
C VAL A 65 -4.14 6.30 -16.16
N PRO A 66 -4.76 7.13 -17.01
CA PRO A 66 -5.41 6.63 -18.22
C PRO A 66 -4.43 5.97 -19.20
N LEU A 67 -4.74 4.73 -19.59
CA LEU A 67 -4.01 4.05 -20.67
C LEU A 67 -4.30 4.72 -22.02
N CYS A 68 -3.25 4.89 -22.82
CA CYS A 68 -3.29 5.39 -24.20
C CYS A 68 -3.74 6.86 -24.38
N ARG A 69 -3.76 7.67 -23.32
CA ARG A 69 -3.96 9.11 -23.42
C ARG A 69 -3.29 9.85 -22.27
N ALA A 70 -2.79 11.04 -22.54
CA ALA A 70 -2.35 11.94 -21.49
C ALA A 70 -3.53 12.39 -20.63
N ALA A 71 -3.29 12.54 -19.34
CA ALA A 71 -4.24 13.14 -18.41
C ALA A 71 -3.51 14.03 -17.41
N GLU A 72 -4.12 15.15 -17.09
CA GLU A 72 -3.67 16.00 -15.99
C GLU A 72 -3.63 15.20 -14.69
N TYR A 73 -2.60 15.43 -13.88
CA TYR A 73 -2.40 14.76 -12.58
C TYR A 73 -3.67 14.81 -11.70
N SER A 74 -4.36 15.94 -11.69
CA SER A 74 -5.58 16.17 -10.91
C SER A 74 -6.77 15.29 -11.33
N LYS A 75 -6.76 14.74 -12.56
CA LYS A 75 -7.84 13.88 -13.07
C LYS A 75 -7.78 12.47 -12.51
N TYR A 76 -6.60 11.91 -12.29
CA TYR A 76 -6.42 10.57 -11.72
C TYR A 76 -6.01 10.59 -10.24
N CYS A 77 -5.45 11.69 -9.75
CA CYS A 77 -5.09 11.87 -8.34
C CYS A 77 -5.88 13.01 -7.68
N ARG A 78 -7.20 12.88 -7.61
CA ARG A 78 -8.06 13.92 -7.04
C ARG A 78 -7.74 14.17 -5.56
N ASN A 79 -7.47 15.42 -5.21
CA ASN A 79 -7.14 15.86 -3.83
C ASN A 79 -5.92 15.13 -3.22
N GLY A 80 -5.01 14.62 -4.06
CA GLY A 80 -3.85 13.86 -3.60
C GLY A 80 -4.21 12.52 -2.96
N ARG A 81 -5.39 11.94 -3.28
CA ARG A 81 -5.86 10.68 -2.70
C ARG A 81 -5.46 9.44 -3.52
N CYS A 82 -4.35 9.50 -4.25
CA CYS A 82 -3.78 8.38 -4.99
C CYS A 82 -2.50 7.85 -4.30
N ALA A 83 -2.00 6.71 -4.73
CA ALA A 83 -0.83 6.06 -4.16
C ALA A 83 0.44 6.94 -4.20
N SER A 84 0.75 7.56 -5.34
CA SER A 84 1.96 8.38 -5.48
C SER A 84 1.98 9.58 -4.52
N ALA A 85 0.86 10.29 -4.41
CA ALA A 85 0.71 11.42 -3.46
C ALA A 85 0.81 10.98 -2.00
N GLN A 86 0.20 9.85 -1.66
CA GLN A 86 0.21 9.35 -0.30
C GLN A 86 1.57 8.81 0.08
N LEU A 87 2.27 8.11 -0.82
CA LEU A 87 3.65 7.68 -0.58
C LEU A 87 4.53 8.88 -0.20
N ALA A 88 4.49 9.97 -0.97
CA ALA A 88 5.26 11.19 -0.66
C ALA A 88 4.92 11.74 0.74
N ARG A 89 3.63 11.86 1.08
CA ARG A 89 3.17 12.31 2.40
C ARG A 89 3.62 11.39 3.53
N GLN A 90 3.55 10.07 3.35
CA GLN A 90 3.95 9.13 4.39
C GLN A 90 5.47 9.12 4.59
N ILE A 91 6.26 9.33 3.55
CA ILE A 91 7.72 9.54 3.69
C ILE A 91 8.02 10.77 4.55
N GLU A 92 7.31 11.89 4.33
CA GLU A 92 7.45 13.10 5.16
C GLU A 92 7.10 12.84 6.64
N ILE A 93 5.98 12.14 6.90
CA ILE A 93 5.56 11.80 8.27
C ILE A 93 6.58 10.86 8.93
N LEU A 94 7.07 9.86 8.21
CA LEU A 94 8.05 8.89 8.70
C LEU A 94 9.36 9.57 9.11
N GLY A 95 9.83 10.52 8.29
CA GLY A 95 11.03 11.31 8.52
C GLY A 95 10.88 12.41 9.58
N ASN A 96 9.65 12.78 9.96
CA ASN A 96 9.42 13.79 10.98
C ASN A 96 9.58 13.20 12.40
N GLU A 97 10.75 13.42 13.01
CA GLU A 97 11.05 12.95 14.37
C GLU A 97 10.12 13.52 15.45
N ARG A 98 9.43 14.64 15.19
CA ARG A 98 8.47 15.27 16.10
C ARG A 98 7.05 14.68 15.98
N ALA A 99 6.79 13.86 14.97
CA ALA A 99 5.49 13.20 14.82
C ALA A 99 5.26 12.17 15.94
N LYS A 100 4.00 11.93 16.30
CA LYS A 100 3.66 10.96 17.34
C LYS A 100 4.17 9.57 16.94
N PRO A 101 4.67 8.73 17.87
CA PRO A 101 5.19 7.40 17.54
C PRO A 101 4.22 6.55 16.71
N GLY A 102 2.92 6.58 17.04
CA GLY A 102 1.87 5.89 16.28
C GLY A 102 1.72 6.38 14.84
N GLN A 103 1.89 7.69 14.59
CA GLN A 103 1.84 8.23 13.22
C GLN A 103 3.04 7.78 12.39
N ARG A 104 4.24 7.76 13.01
CA ARG A 104 5.47 7.36 12.32
C ARG A 104 5.45 5.88 11.93
N ILE A 105 4.92 5.01 12.79
CA ILE A 105 4.83 3.58 12.47
C ILE A 105 3.75 3.30 11.42
N ASP A 106 2.60 3.95 11.49
CA ASP A 106 1.60 3.82 10.42
C ASP A 106 2.14 4.33 9.09
N ALA A 107 2.90 5.44 9.11
CA ALA A 107 3.59 5.94 7.93
C ALA A 107 4.61 4.93 7.37
N LEU A 108 5.40 4.27 8.22
CA LEU A 108 6.30 3.19 7.79
C LEU A 108 5.53 2.08 7.07
N LYS A 109 4.43 1.61 7.64
CA LYS A 109 3.61 0.52 7.06
C LYS A 109 3.02 0.94 5.71
N TRP A 110 2.49 2.16 5.61
CA TRP A 110 2.02 2.70 4.34
C TRP A 110 3.15 2.84 3.31
N VAL A 111 4.33 3.33 3.68
CA VAL A 111 5.46 3.44 2.74
C VAL A 111 5.84 2.09 2.16
N VAL A 112 5.94 1.06 3.00
CA VAL A 112 6.26 -0.31 2.54
C VAL A 112 5.20 -0.84 1.59
N HIS A 113 3.91 -0.68 1.95
CA HIS A 113 2.80 -1.18 1.15
C HIS A 113 2.68 -0.45 -0.19
N LEU A 114 2.63 0.89 -0.17
CA LEU A 114 2.43 1.71 -1.36
C LEU A 114 3.59 1.61 -2.36
N MET A 115 4.81 1.37 -1.87
CA MET A 115 5.93 1.08 -2.77
C MET A 115 5.69 -0.22 -3.55
N GLY A 116 5.11 -1.25 -2.92
CA GLY A 116 4.69 -2.46 -3.60
C GLY A 116 3.59 -2.20 -4.63
N ASP A 117 2.52 -1.53 -4.21
CA ASP A 117 1.38 -1.19 -5.07
C ASP A 117 1.81 -0.41 -6.32
N LEU A 118 2.60 0.65 -6.17
CA LEU A 118 3.05 1.47 -7.30
C LEU A 118 3.91 0.72 -8.31
N HIS A 119 4.55 -0.38 -7.91
CA HIS A 119 5.32 -1.24 -8.82
C HIS A 119 4.47 -2.35 -9.47
N GLN A 120 3.21 -2.52 -9.05
CA GLN A 120 2.25 -3.42 -9.69
C GLN A 120 1.59 -2.66 -10.87
N PRO A 121 1.83 -3.05 -12.13
CA PRO A 121 1.39 -2.25 -13.29
C PRO A 121 -0.11 -1.90 -13.33
N LEU A 122 -0.98 -2.80 -12.90
CA LEU A 122 -2.43 -2.59 -12.87
C LEU A 122 -2.89 -1.64 -11.75
N HIS A 123 -2.04 -1.34 -10.76
CA HIS A 123 -2.32 -0.29 -9.77
C HIS A 123 -1.91 1.11 -10.28
N ALA A 124 -1.16 1.20 -11.38
CA ALA A 124 -0.66 2.46 -11.92
C ALA A 124 -1.26 2.80 -13.30
N ALA A 125 -2.29 2.07 -13.73
CA ALA A 125 -2.89 2.20 -15.05
C ALA A 125 -4.38 1.86 -15.03
N ASN A 126 -5.17 2.57 -15.84
CA ASN A 126 -6.61 2.37 -15.93
C ASN A 126 -7.13 2.54 -17.37
N ARG A 127 -7.94 1.60 -17.86
CA ARG A 127 -8.66 1.67 -19.14
C ARG A 127 -10.18 1.87 -18.96
N GLY A 128 -10.62 2.26 -17.76
CA GLY A 128 -12.03 2.24 -17.37
C GLY A 128 -12.48 0.87 -16.81
N ASP A 129 -11.51 -0.02 -16.60
CA ASP A 129 -11.66 -1.38 -16.10
C ASP A 129 -11.20 -1.55 -14.65
N ARG A 130 -10.92 -0.44 -13.95
CA ARG A 130 -10.42 -0.42 -12.55
C ARG A 130 -9.10 -1.18 -12.43
N GLY A 131 -8.12 -0.85 -13.27
CA GLY A 131 -6.84 -1.55 -13.26
C GLY A 131 -7.00 -3.03 -13.62
N GLY A 132 -7.74 -3.33 -14.68
CA GLY A 132 -7.97 -4.70 -15.13
C GLY A 132 -8.98 -5.51 -14.30
N ASN A 133 -9.44 -5.05 -13.13
CA ASN A 133 -10.41 -5.77 -12.29
C ASN A 133 -11.76 -6.07 -12.97
N ARG A 134 -12.10 -5.39 -14.07
CA ARG A 134 -13.31 -5.67 -14.87
C ARG A 134 -13.05 -6.57 -16.08
N VAL A 135 -11.79 -6.94 -16.33
CA VAL A 135 -11.42 -7.85 -17.41
C VAL A 135 -11.55 -9.27 -16.90
N GLN A 136 -12.41 -10.07 -17.53
CA GLN A 136 -12.52 -11.49 -17.23
C GLN A 136 -11.39 -12.24 -17.93
N VAL A 137 -10.72 -13.12 -17.18
CA VAL A 137 -9.65 -13.97 -17.70
C VAL A 137 -9.90 -15.42 -17.31
N SER A 138 -9.27 -16.34 -18.03
CA SER A 138 -9.11 -17.72 -17.60
C SER A 138 -7.63 -17.95 -17.29
N PHE A 139 -7.33 -18.38 -16.07
CA PHE A 139 -5.98 -18.71 -15.64
C PHE A 139 -5.94 -20.19 -15.29
N PHE A 140 -5.15 -20.96 -16.06
CA PHE A 140 -5.11 -22.43 -15.96
C PHE A 140 -6.48 -23.13 -16.02
N GLY A 141 -7.44 -22.55 -16.74
CA GLY A 141 -8.79 -23.10 -16.89
C GLY A 141 -9.79 -22.60 -15.84
N GLU A 142 -9.32 -21.94 -14.78
CA GLU A 142 -10.19 -21.27 -13.81
C GLU A 142 -10.59 -19.89 -14.31
N ARG A 143 -11.90 -19.61 -14.35
CA ARG A 143 -12.45 -18.32 -14.76
C ARG A 143 -12.54 -17.37 -13.57
N ASP A 144 -12.16 -16.12 -13.80
CA ASP A 144 -12.23 -15.06 -12.80
C ASP A 144 -13.44 -14.09 -13.04
N ASN A 145 -13.99 -13.57 -11.93
CA ASN A 145 -14.95 -12.47 -11.65
C ASN A 145 -16.47 -12.85 -11.54
N PRO A 146 -17.31 -12.38 -10.57
CA PRO A 146 -17.24 -11.20 -9.66
C PRO A 146 -17.44 -11.39 -8.12
N PRO A 147 -17.10 -10.38 -7.26
CA PRO A 147 -16.63 -9.05 -7.65
C PRO A 147 -15.10 -8.93 -7.80
N TYR A 148 -14.34 -9.90 -7.29
CA TYR A 148 -12.87 -10.01 -7.37
C TYR A 148 -12.54 -11.51 -7.21
N GLY A 149 -12.61 -12.31 -8.28
CA GLY A 149 -12.77 -13.75 -8.16
C GLY A 149 -11.61 -14.49 -7.49
N THR A 150 -11.95 -15.65 -6.96
CA THR A 150 -11.02 -16.57 -6.30
C THR A 150 -10.26 -17.35 -7.36
N LEU A 151 -9.05 -16.91 -7.66
CA LEU A 151 -8.02 -17.81 -8.19
C LEU A 151 -7.59 -18.70 -7.02
N THR A 152 -7.91 -19.98 -7.08
CA THR A 152 -7.40 -20.96 -6.11
C THR A 152 -5.99 -21.34 -6.57
N LEU A 153 -4.97 -20.75 -5.95
CA LEU A 153 -3.56 -21.12 -6.17
C LEU A 153 -3.17 -22.36 -5.37
#